data_AF-A0A2N2HHC8-F1
#
_entry.id   AF-A0A2N2HHC8-F1
#
_cell.length_a   1.000
_cell.length_b   1.000
_cell.length_c   1.000
_cell.angle_alpha   90.00
_cell.angle_beta   90.00
_cell.angle_gamma   90.00
#
_symmetry.space_group_name_H-M   'P 1'
#
loop_
_entity.id
_entity.type
_entity.pdbx_description
1 polymer ?
#
loop_
_entity_poly.entity_id
_entity_poly.type
_entity_poly.pdbx_seq_one_letter_code
_entity_poly.pdbx_strand_id
1 'polypeptide(L)'
;GSNIEGALNPDRKEKVAGNWDTLPKTVKDIGESPEQIFAGYESLKARIGADEMKNVPYGAIAAWTLADKLGAGLQQLLAGARKFSVTEITRGDIVSANRETAHETGIRFITDVQDEIARKILS
;
A
#
# COMPACT_ATOMS: atom_id res chain seq x y z
N GLY A 1 -3.45 7.87 11.79
CA GLY A 1 -2.80 7.73 13.09
C GLY A 1 -3.19 8.84 14.04
N SER A 2 -2.63 10.05 13.88
CA SER A 2 -2.81 11.18 14.82
C SER A 2 -4.24 11.50 15.23
N ASN A 3 -5.18 11.55 14.28
CA ASN A 3 -6.59 11.82 14.61
C ASN A 3 -7.23 10.68 15.44
N ILE A 4 -6.88 9.43 15.16
CA ILE A 4 -7.37 8.27 15.91
C ILE A 4 -6.77 8.28 17.32
N GLU A 5 -5.48 8.58 17.44
CA GLU A 5 -4.80 8.67 18.75
C GLU A 5 -5.39 9.78 19.61
N GLY A 6 -5.58 10.98 19.04
CA GLY A 6 -6.18 12.10 19.76
C GLY A 6 -7.64 11.88 20.15
N ALA A 7 -8.42 11.17 19.33
CA ALA A 7 -9.81 10.84 19.64
C ALA A 7 -9.95 9.73 20.71
N LEU A 8 -9.01 8.77 20.76
CA LEU A 8 -8.98 7.70 21.76
C LEU A 8 -8.26 8.10 23.05
N ASN A 9 -7.33 9.04 22.98
CA ASN A 9 -6.54 9.55 24.11
C ASN A 9 -6.58 11.09 24.09
N PRO A 10 -7.64 11.72 24.62
CA PRO A 10 -7.83 13.17 24.56
C PRO A 10 -6.64 13.98 25.10
N ASP A 11 -6.00 13.49 26.17
CA ASP A 11 -4.82 14.13 26.78
C ASP A 11 -3.60 14.20 25.84
N ARG A 12 -3.56 13.35 24.81
CA ARG A 12 -2.48 13.33 23.80
C ARG A 12 -2.82 14.11 22.54
N LYS A 13 -4.06 14.58 22.39
CA LYS A 13 -4.60 15.17 21.15
C LYS A 13 -3.74 16.33 20.64
N GLU A 14 -3.38 17.27 21.52
CA GLU A 14 -2.53 18.42 21.16
C GLU A 14 -1.12 17.95 20.74
N LYS A 15 -0.51 17.06 21.53
CA LYS A 15 0.84 16.53 21.27
C LYS A 15 0.96 15.85 19.91
N VAL A 16 -0.08 15.16 19.46
CA VAL A 16 -0.08 14.43 18.18
C VAL A 16 -0.69 15.21 17.02
N ALA A 17 -1.10 16.47 17.25
CA ALA A 17 -1.83 17.29 16.29
C ALA A 17 -3.12 16.59 15.76
N GLY A 18 -3.86 15.95 16.67
CA GLY A 18 -5.13 15.29 16.37
C GLY A 18 -6.26 16.31 16.22
N ASN A 19 -7.03 16.20 15.14
CA ASN A 19 -8.13 17.13 14.82
C ASN A 19 -9.51 16.60 15.20
N TRP A 20 -9.62 15.33 15.63
CA TRP A 20 -10.91 14.70 15.94
C TRP A 20 -11.15 14.69 17.45
N ASP A 21 -12.37 15.08 17.86
CA ASP A 21 -12.85 14.91 19.23
C ASP A 21 -13.34 13.48 19.50
N THR A 22 -13.94 12.86 18.47
CA THR A 22 -14.45 11.49 18.54
C THR A 22 -14.16 10.76 17.24
N LEU A 23 -14.06 9.43 17.29
CA LEU A 23 -13.91 8.62 16.08
C LEU A 23 -15.14 8.78 15.16
N PRO A 24 -14.95 9.07 13.85
CA PRO A 24 -16.04 9.11 12.89
C PRO A 24 -16.61 7.70 12.69
N LYS A 25 -17.88 7.63 12.26
CA LYS A 25 -18.59 6.35 12.08
C LYS A 25 -17.81 5.35 11.22
N THR A 26 -17.22 5.81 10.13
CA THR A 26 -16.42 4.96 9.21
C THR A 26 -15.24 4.27 9.87
N VAL A 27 -14.67 4.84 10.94
CA VAL A 27 -13.59 4.21 11.72
C VAL A 27 -14.17 3.32 12.81
N LYS A 28 -15.26 3.75 13.48
CA LYS A 28 -15.94 2.94 14.50
C LYS A 28 -16.50 1.63 13.94
N ASP A 29 -16.98 1.64 12.70
CA ASP A 29 -17.45 0.44 12.01
C ASP A 29 -16.34 -0.61 11.83
N ILE A 30 -15.06 -0.20 11.89
CA ILE A 30 -13.88 -1.09 11.89
C ILE A 30 -13.56 -1.56 13.31
N GLY A 31 -13.55 -0.63 14.27
CA GLY A 31 -13.30 -0.92 15.67
C GLY A 31 -13.14 0.33 16.54
N GLU A 32 -13.00 0.11 17.84
CA GLU A 32 -12.93 1.18 18.85
C GLU A 32 -11.59 1.19 19.61
N SER A 33 -10.69 0.25 19.34
CA SER A 33 -9.34 0.18 19.89
C SER A 33 -8.26 0.24 18.79
N PRO A 34 -7.02 0.68 19.08
CA PRO A 34 -5.95 0.68 18.08
C PRO A 34 -5.64 -0.72 17.53
N GLU A 35 -5.78 -1.77 18.34
CA GLU A 35 -5.62 -3.17 17.93
C GLU A 35 -6.64 -3.59 16.88
N GLN A 36 -7.88 -3.10 17.01
CA GLN A 36 -8.96 -3.39 16.07
C GLN A 36 -8.86 -2.54 14.79
N ILE A 37 -8.47 -1.27 14.94
CA ILE A 37 -8.45 -0.30 13.85
C ILE A 37 -7.26 -0.52 12.91
N PHE A 38 -6.09 -0.88 13.44
CA PHE A 38 -4.87 -1.06 12.63
C PHE A 38 -4.58 -2.55 12.38
N ALA A 39 -4.82 -2.99 11.14
CA ALA A 39 -4.55 -4.38 10.75
C ALA A 39 -3.09 -4.83 11.00
N GLY A 40 -2.13 -3.92 10.93
CA GLY A 40 -0.71 -4.19 11.21
C GLY A 40 -0.31 -4.13 12.69
N TYR A 41 -1.25 -3.94 13.63
CA TYR A 41 -0.91 -3.76 15.05
C TYR A 41 -0.20 -4.97 15.64
N GLU A 42 -0.79 -6.16 15.52
CA GLU A 42 -0.22 -7.38 16.11
C GLU A 42 1.09 -7.80 15.44
N SER A 43 1.26 -7.56 14.14
CA SER A 43 2.53 -7.84 13.45
C SER A 43 3.65 -6.90 13.90
N LEU A 44 3.33 -5.61 14.12
CA LEU A 44 4.28 -4.66 14.68
C LEU A 44 4.63 -5.02 16.13
N LYS A 45 3.64 -5.36 16.95
CA LYS A 45 3.82 -5.79 18.34
C LYS A 45 4.68 -7.04 18.45
N ALA A 46 4.49 -8.02 17.57
CA ALA A 46 5.35 -9.21 17.52
C ALA A 46 6.81 -8.87 17.20
N ARG A 47 7.06 -7.79 16.44
CA ARG A 47 8.40 -7.34 16.05
C ARG A 47 9.11 -6.54 17.14
N ILE A 48 8.42 -5.66 17.84
CA ILE A 48 9.04 -4.71 18.80
C ILE A 48 8.73 -5.01 20.27
N GLY A 49 7.80 -5.93 20.54
CA GLY A 49 7.35 -6.28 21.88
C GLY A 49 6.16 -5.45 22.37
N ALA A 50 5.38 -6.04 23.28
CA ALA A 50 4.17 -5.42 23.81
C ALA A 50 4.43 -4.19 24.69
N ASP A 51 5.57 -4.15 25.38
CA ASP A 51 5.93 -2.98 26.20
C ASP A 51 6.28 -1.77 25.33
N GLU A 52 6.98 -1.98 24.22
CA GLU A 52 7.36 -0.89 23.33
C GLU A 52 6.17 -0.31 22.57
N MET A 53 5.16 -1.13 22.25
CA MET A 53 3.92 -0.65 21.60
C MET A 53 3.24 0.51 22.35
N LYS A 54 3.39 0.59 23.68
CA LYS A 54 2.83 1.67 24.51
C LYS A 54 3.43 3.05 24.18
N ASN A 55 4.65 3.05 23.63
CA ASN A 55 5.41 4.25 23.26
C ASN A 55 5.23 4.63 21.79
N VAL A 56 4.68 3.74 20.95
CA VAL A 56 4.53 3.95 19.51
C VAL A 56 3.33 4.85 19.21
N PRO A 57 3.54 6.01 18.54
CA PRO A 57 2.42 6.82 18.08
C PRO A 57 1.57 6.07 17.05
N TYR A 58 0.25 6.23 17.06
CA TYR A 58 -0.62 5.53 16.11
C TYR A 58 -0.38 5.97 14.66
N GLY A 59 0.26 7.13 14.46
CA GLY A 59 0.82 7.53 13.16
C GLY A 59 1.80 6.51 12.59
N ALA A 60 2.70 5.99 13.43
CA ALA A 60 3.69 4.99 13.02
C ALA A 60 3.05 3.62 12.76
N ILE A 61 2.07 3.22 13.58
CA ILE A 61 1.31 1.97 13.34
C ILE A 61 0.55 2.04 12.01
N ALA A 62 -0.04 3.20 11.70
CA ALA A 62 -0.71 3.43 10.42
C ALA A 62 0.28 3.36 9.24
N ALA A 63 1.47 3.96 9.36
CA ALA A 63 2.51 3.90 8.33
C ALA A 63 3.04 2.47 8.12
N TRP A 64 3.23 1.71 9.20
CA TRP A 64 3.56 0.29 9.15
C TRP A 64 2.50 -0.52 8.39
N THR A 65 1.22 -0.34 8.76
CA THR A 65 0.09 -1.00 8.09
C THR A 65 0.01 -0.64 6.60
N LEU A 66 0.29 0.62 6.25
CA LEU A 66 0.36 1.06 4.85
C LEU A 66 1.52 0.40 4.11
N ALA A 67 2.70 0.31 4.73
CA ALA A 67 3.87 -0.32 4.11
C ALA A 67 3.63 -1.79 3.80
N ASP A 68 2.96 -2.53 4.69
CA ASP A 68 2.55 -3.92 4.45
C ASP A 68 1.61 -4.04 3.24
N LYS A 69 0.56 -3.20 3.19
CA LYS A 69 -0.35 -3.13 2.03
C LYS A 69 0.37 -2.79 0.73
N LEU A 70 1.32 -1.85 0.77
CA LEU A 70 2.14 -1.50 -0.40
C LEU A 70 3.01 -2.68 -0.85
N GLY A 71 3.58 -3.42 0.10
CA GLY A 71 4.34 -4.64 -0.18
C GLY A 71 3.49 -5.69 -0.92
N ALA A 72 2.27 -5.94 -0.45
CA ALA A 72 1.34 -6.86 -1.12
C ALA A 72 0.98 -6.39 -2.55
N GLY A 73 0.71 -5.08 -2.74
CA GLY A 73 0.45 -4.52 -4.06
C GLY A 73 1.66 -4.64 -5.02
N LEU A 74 2.87 -4.45 -4.50
CA LEU A 74 4.10 -4.65 -5.27
C LEU A 74 4.31 -6.12 -5.66
N GLN A 75 4.00 -7.06 -4.77
CA GLN A 75 4.02 -8.49 -5.10
C GLN A 75 3.02 -8.84 -6.20
N GLN A 76 1.80 -8.27 -6.16
CA GLN A 76 0.82 -8.43 -7.22
C GLN A 76 1.32 -7.88 -8.56
N LEU A 77 1.96 -6.71 -8.55
CA LEU A 77 2.57 -6.11 -9.74
C LEU A 77 3.67 -7.01 -10.31
N LEU A 78 4.57 -7.50 -9.47
CA LEU A 78 5.65 -8.42 -9.87
C LEU A 78 5.10 -9.73 -10.45
N ALA A 79 4.06 -10.30 -9.83
CA ALA A 79 3.40 -11.50 -10.33
C ALA A 79 2.79 -11.25 -11.73
N GLY A 80 2.09 -10.12 -11.92
CA GLY A 80 1.54 -9.73 -13.22
C GLY A 80 2.59 -9.51 -14.30
N ALA A 81 3.73 -8.93 -13.92
CA ALA A 81 4.88 -8.74 -14.81
C ALA A 81 5.76 -10.01 -14.95
N ARG A 82 5.48 -11.07 -14.20
CA ARG A 82 6.28 -12.31 -14.12
C ARG A 82 7.74 -12.05 -13.76
N LYS A 83 7.96 -11.23 -12.73
CA LYS A 83 9.30 -10.87 -12.20
C LYS A 83 9.47 -11.39 -10.78
N PHE A 84 10.70 -11.80 -10.44
CA PHE A 84 11.02 -12.30 -9.11
C PHE A 84 11.67 -11.22 -8.22
N SER A 85 12.22 -10.17 -8.83
CA SER A 85 12.77 -9.01 -8.14
C SER A 85 12.28 -7.69 -8.73
N VAL A 86 12.14 -6.68 -7.86
CA VAL A 86 11.82 -5.29 -8.24
C VAL A 86 12.84 -4.73 -9.23
N THR A 87 14.10 -5.13 -9.11
CA THR A 87 15.19 -4.69 -10.01
C THR A 87 15.05 -5.25 -11.43
N GLU A 88 14.17 -6.23 -11.66
CA GLU A 88 13.91 -6.83 -12.98
C GLU A 88 12.74 -6.18 -13.71
N ILE A 89 12.03 -5.23 -13.07
CA ILE A 89 11.00 -4.42 -13.71
C ILE A 89 11.68 -3.46 -14.69
N THR A 90 11.15 -3.40 -15.90
CA THR A 90 11.64 -2.57 -17.00
C THR A 90 10.47 -1.85 -17.69
N ARG A 91 10.77 -0.86 -18.54
CA ARG A 91 9.75 -0.25 -19.43
C ARG A 91 9.13 -1.27 -20.41
N GLY A 92 9.73 -2.44 -20.60
CA GLY A 92 9.16 -3.52 -21.41
C GLY A 92 8.00 -4.25 -20.76
N ASP A 93 7.78 -4.06 -19.45
CA ASP A 93 6.71 -4.72 -18.69
C ASP A 93 5.40 -3.92 -18.66
N ILE A 94 5.38 -2.74 -19.31
CA ILE A 94 4.19 -1.90 -19.48
C ILE A 94 3.82 -1.78 -20.95
N VAL A 95 2.54 -1.56 -21.21
CA VAL A 95 1.97 -1.45 -22.55
C VAL A 95 0.99 -0.28 -22.62
N SER A 96 0.89 0.36 -23.78
CA SER A 96 -0.06 1.44 -23.99
C SER A 96 -1.45 0.87 -24.28
N ALA A 97 -2.46 1.33 -23.53
CA ALA A 97 -3.85 0.91 -23.70
C ALA A 97 -4.55 1.59 -24.89
N ASN A 98 -3.96 2.63 -25.47
CA ASN A 98 -4.46 3.33 -26.65
C ASN A 98 -3.29 3.81 -27.55
N ARG A 99 -3.60 4.22 -28.79
CA ARG A 99 -2.60 4.62 -29.77
C ARG A 99 -2.00 6.01 -29.50
N GLU A 100 -2.75 6.92 -28.90
CA GLU A 100 -2.28 8.26 -28.54
C GLU A 100 -1.18 8.18 -27.48
N THR A 101 -1.40 7.43 -26.40
CA THR A 101 -0.38 7.15 -25.38
C THR A 101 0.83 6.43 -25.98
N ALA A 102 0.61 5.52 -26.94
CA ALA A 102 1.74 4.87 -27.63
C ALA A 102 2.59 5.88 -28.44
N HIS A 103 1.93 6.80 -29.14
CA HIS A 103 2.58 7.88 -29.89
C HIS A 103 3.38 8.82 -28.97
N GLU A 104 2.78 9.28 -27.87
CA GLU A 104 3.42 10.24 -26.97
C GLU A 104 4.54 9.63 -26.10
N THR A 105 4.37 8.38 -25.66
CA THR A 105 5.30 7.77 -24.68
C THR A 105 6.35 6.85 -25.32
N GLY A 106 6.16 6.47 -26.58
CA GLY A 106 6.95 5.43 -27.25
C GLY A 106 6.75 4.02 -26.67
N ILE A 107 5.81 3.82 -25.75
CA ILE A 107 5.46 2.49 -25.22
C ILE A 107 4.53 1.81 -26.23
N ARG A 108 4.89 0.57 -26.63
CA ARG A 108 4.13 -0.19 -27.63
C ARG A 108 2.66 -0.33 -27.27
N PHE A 109 1.80 -0.25 -28.28
CA PHE A 109 0.37 -0.51 -28.13
C PHE A 109 0.12 -1.99 -27.82
N ILE A 110 -0.89 -2.28 -27.00
CA ILE A 110 -1.13 -3.61 -26.42
C ILE A 110 -1.20 -4.74 -27.46
N THR A 111 -1.69 -4.49 -28.67
CA THR A 111 -1.79 -5.51 -29.73
C THR A 111 -0.47 -5.81 -30.43
N ASP A 112 0.51 -4.92 -30.31
CA ASP A 112 1.79 -5.02 -31.02
C ASP A 112 2.86 -5.72 -30.15
N VAL A 113 2.55 -5.89 -28.87
CA VAL A 113 3.43 -6.54 -27.90
C VAL A 113 3.42 -8.04 -28.15
N GLN A 114 4.60 -8.62 -28.37
CA GLN A 114 4.82 -10.05 -28.66
C GLN A 114 4.22 -10.58 -29.97
N ASP A 115 3.63 -9.74 -30.84
CA ASP A 115 3.07 -10.16 -32.14
C ASP A 115 4.12 -10.90 -33.01
N GLU A 116 5.34 -10.36 -33.12
CA GLU A 116 6.43 -11.00 -33.88
C GLU A 116 6.80 -12.39 -33.33
N ILE A 117 6.80 -12.55 -32.01
CA ILE A 117 7.13 -13.83 -31.37
C ILE A 117 5.98 -14.82 -31.62
N ALA A 118 4.73 -14.38 -31.46
CA ALA A 118 3.56 -15.20 -31.71
C ALA A 118 3.52 -15.72 -33.16
N ARG A 119 3.81 -14.85 -34.14
CA ARG A 119 3.88 -15.24 -35.56
C ARG A 119 4.95 -16.29 -35.83
N LYS A 120 6.13 -16.16 -35.23
CA LYS A 120 7.23 -17.15 -35.37
C LYS A 120 6.91 -18.52 -34.78
N ILE A 121 6.05 -18.59 -33.76
CA ILE A 121 5.63 -19.85 -33.16
C ILE A 121 4.58 -20.56 -34.04
N LEU A 122 3.77 -19.80 -34.77
CA LEU A 122 2.68 -20.32 -35.62
C LEU A 122 3.13 -20.73 -37.03
N SER A 123 4.30 -20.29 -37.49
CA SER A 123 4.91 -20.64 -38.78
C SER A 123 5.78 -21.88 -38.69
#